data_AF-A0A925G7V0-F1
#
_entry.id   AF-A0A925G7V0-F1
#
_cell.length_a   1.000
_cell.length_b   1.000
_cell.length_c   1.000
_cell.angle_alpha   90.00
_cell.angle_beta   90.00
_cell.angle_gamma   90.00
#
_symmetry.space_group_name_H-M   'P 1'
#
loop_
_entity.id
_entity.type
_entity.pdbx_description
1 polymer ?
#
loop_
_entity_poly.entity_id
_entity_poly.type
_entity_poly.pdbx_seq_one_letter_code
_entity_poly.pdbx_strand_id
1 'polypeptide(L)'
;MNIKNRFFKRGIIALVIGIALNILGYVMKSHEMEFYGWTMIVGTILFGIGFLLIFYSIVRKVEHQGIVEERADDAEKLSKHKLEVE
;
A
#
# COMPACT_ATOMS: atom_id res chain seq x y z
N MET A 1 4.51 5.03 -11.85
CA MET A 1 4.44 4.23 -10.60
C MET A 1 4.75 2.78 -10.93
N ASN A 2 5.94 2.26 -10.57
CA ASN A 2 6.34 0.90 -10.97
C ASN A 2 5.61 -0.14 -10.09
N ILE A 3 4.55 -0.75 -10.63
CA ILE A 3 3.59 -1.62 -9.91
C ILE A 3 4.16 -3.03 -9.64
N LYS A 4 5.48 -3.16 -9.45
CA LYS A 4 6.15 -4.46 -9.22
C LYS A 4 6.12 -4.89 -7.75
N ASN A 5 5.55 -4.09 -6.85
CA ASN A 5 5.43 -4.49 -5.45
C ASN A 5 4.19 -5.39 -5.27
N ARG A 6 4.43 -6.68 -5.04
CA ARG A 6 3.38 -7.72 -4.88
C ARG A 6 2.37 -7.35 -3.79
N PHE A 7 2.80 -6.64 -2.75
CA PHE A 7 1.96 -6.17 -1.65
C PHE A 7 1.03 -5.03 -2.06
N PHE A 8 1.51 -4.07 -2.85
CA PHE A 8 0.70 -2.95 -3.34
C PHE A 8 -0.44 -3.42 -4.24
N LYS A 9 -0.17 -4.36 -5.16
CA LYS A 9 -1.23 -4.96 -6.00
C LYS A 9 -2.30 -5.68 -5.17
N ARG A 10 -1.87 -6.48 -4.18
CA ARG A 10 -2.79 -7.19 -3.28
C ARG A 10 -3.61 -6.21 -2.44
N GLY A 11 -2.99 -5.14 -1.95
CA GLY A 11 -3.67 -4.08 -1.23
C GLY A 11 -4.73 -3.38 -2.07
N ILE A 12 -4.44 -3.03 -3.32
CA ILE A 12 -5.43 -2.45 -4.25
C ILE A 12 -6.60 -3.40 -4.49
N ILE A 13 -6.33 -4.68 -4.77
CA ILE A 13 -7.39 -5.66 -5.01
C ILE A 13 -8.29 -5.78 -3.77
N ALA A 14 -7.70 -5.92 -2.58
CA ALA A 14 -8.45 -5.99 -1.33
C ALA A 14 -9.28 -4.73 -1.08
N LEU A 15 -8.73 -3.56 -1.38
CA LEU A 15 -9.41 -2.27 -1.22
C LEU A 15 -10.61 -2.16 -2.18
N VAL A 16 -10.45 -2.52 -3.45
CA VAL A 16 -11.54 -2.56 -4.44
C VAL A 16 -12.64 -3.53 -4.03
N ILE A 17 -12.28 -4.74 -3.58
CA ILE A 17 -13.23 -5.74 -3.11
C ILE A 17 -13.98 -5.23 -1.86
N GLY A 18 -13.28 -4.60 -0.91
CA GLY A 18 -13.91 -4.03 0.29
C GLY A 18 -14.91 -2.92 -0.02
N ILE A 19 -14.62 -2.06 -1.00
CA ILE A 19 -15.55 -1.04 -1.51
C ILE A 19 -16.75 -1.71 -2.17
N ALA A 20 -16.52 -2.67 -3.07
CA ALA A 20 -17.57 -3.37 -3.79
C ALA A 20 -18.53 -4.10 -2.83
N LEU A 21 -18.00 -4.76 -1.79
CA LEU A 21 -18.79 -5.42 -0.75
C LEU A 21 -19.63 -4.43 0.05
N ASN A 22 -19.11 -3.25 0.39
CA ASN A 22 -19.92 -2.23 1.06
C ASN A 22 -21.06 -1.72 0.17
N ILE A 23 -20.79 -1.46 -1.11
CA ILE A 23 -21.84 -1.06 -2.07
C ILE A 23 -22.90 -2.17 -2.19
N LEU A 24 -22.47 -3.43 -2.34
CA LEU A 24 -23.36 -4.58 -2.33
C LEU A 24 -24.17 -4.65 -1.04
N GLY A 25 -23.56 -4.45 0.12
CA GLY A 25 -24.26 -4.39 1.40
C GLY A 25 -25.37 -3.33 1.44
N TYR A 26 -25.11 -2.14 0.89
CA TYR A 26 -26.15 -1.10 0.76
C TYR A 26 -27.28 -1.51 -0.18
N VAL A 27 -26.98 -2.14 -1.31
CA VAL A 27 -28.00 -2.68 -2.23
C VAL A 27 -28.81 -3.79 -1.53
N MET A 28 -28.15 -4.68 -0.79
CA MET A 28 -28.83 -5.73 -0.03
C MET A 28 -29.75 -5.16 1.05
N LYS A 29 -29.33 -4.08 1.72
CA LYS A 29 -30.17 -3.35 2.68
C LYS A 29 -31.44 -2.80 2.02
N SER A 30 -31.35 -2.30 0.78
CA SER A 30 -32.52 -1.81 0.04
C SER A 30 -33.51 -2.90 -0.38
N HIS A 31 -33.07 -4.16 -0.37
CA HIS A 31 -33.90 -5.33 -0.66
C HIS A 31 -34.27 -6.13 0.60
N GLU A 32 -34.12 -5.54 1.80
CA GLU A 32 -34.45 -6.16 3.10
C GLU A 32 -33.78 -7.52 3.35
N MET A 33 -32.64 -7.80 2.71
CA MET A 33 -31.91 -9.05 2.91
C MET A 33 -31.16 -9.05 4.24
N GLU A 34 -31.47 -9.97 5.15
CA GLU A 34 -30.93 -10.04 6.52
C GLU A 34 -29.39 -10.02 6.63
N PHE A 35 -28.69 -10.48 5.60
CA PHE A 35 -27.21 -10.57 5.60
C PHE A 35 -26.48 -9.26 5.31
N TYR A 36 -27.18 -8.15 5.02
CA TYR A 36 -26.55 -6.89 4.64
C TYR A 36 -25.52 -6.38 5.67
N GLY A 37 -25.83 -6.54 6.97
CA GLY A 37 -24.96 -6.09 8.06
C GLY A 37 -23.62 -6.83 8.06
N TRP A 38 -23.65 -8.15 7.91
CA TRP A 38 -22.44 -8.98 7.81
C TRP A 38 -21.61 -8.64 6.58
N THR A 39 -22.25 -8.43 5.41
CA THR A 39 -21.57 -8.02 4.18
C THR A 39 -20.84 -6.69 4.35
N MET A 40 -21.46 -5.70 4.98
CA MET A 40 -20.83 -4.40 5.25
C MET A 40 -19.66 -4.50 6.24
N ILE A 41 -19.79 -5.30 7.30
CA ILE A 41 -18.71 -5.53 8.29
C ILE A 41 -17.50 -6.15 7.59
N VAL A 42 -17.71 -7.23 6.83
CA VAL A 42 -16.64 -7.92 6.10
C VAL A 42 -16.00 -6.99 5.06
N GLY A 43 -16.81 -6.22 4.32
CA GLY A 43 -16.32 -5.22 3.37
C GLY A 43 -15.45 -4.16 4.02
N THR A 44 -15.84 -3.67 5.20
CA THR A 44 -15.09 -2.66 5.96
C THR A 44 -13.75 -3.19 6.47
N ILE A 45 -13.73 -4.43 6.98
CA ILE A 45 -12.49 -5.10 7.40
C ILE A 45 -11.53 -5.29 6.22
N LEU A 46 -12.04 -5.78 5.08
CA LEU A 46 -11.25 -5.94 3.84
C LEU A 46 -10.70 -4.61 3.33
N PHE A 47 -11.51 -3.54 3.39
CA PHE A 47 -11.06 -2.20 3.04
C PHE A 47 -9.91 -1.74 3.94
N GLY A 48 -10.04 -1.91 5.26
CA GLY A 48 -8.98 -1.56 6.22
C GLY A 48 -7.68 -2.35 5.99
N ILE A 49 -7.78 -3.66 5.75
CA ILE A 49 -6.62 -4.50 5.41
C ILE A 49 -5.98 -4.04 4.09
N GLY A 50 -6.79 -3.77 3.07
CA GLY A 50 -6.31 -3.26 1.77
C GLY A 50 -5.57 -1.94 1.92
N PHE A 51 -6.12 -1.02 2.72
CA PHE A 51 -5.50 0.26 3.03
C PHE A 51 -4.16 0.09 3.76
N LEU A 52 -4.09 -0.75 4.80
CA LEU A 52 -2.85 -1.02 5.53
C LEU A 52 -1.76 -1.63 4.63
N LEU A 53 -2.12 -2.55 3.72
CA LEU A 53 -1.17 -3.15 2.77
C LEU A 53 -0.61 -2.11 1.80
N ILE A 54 -1.46 -1.21 1.31
CA ILE A 54 -1.03 -0.10 0.45
C ILE A 54 -0.11 0.82 1.24
N PHE A 55 -0.53 1.26 2.42
CA PHE A 55 0.23 2.17 3.27
C PHE A 55 1.61 1.61 3.61
N TYR A 56 1.68 0.36 4.09
CA TYR A 56 2.94 -0.33 4.36
C TYR A 56 3.85 -0.39 3.14
N SER A 57 3.30 -0.66 1.95
CA SER A 57 4.08 -0.75 0.73
C SER A 57 4.63 0.61 0.28
N ILE A 58 3.94 1.71 0.60
CA ILE A 58 4.40 3.08 0.34
C ILE A 58 5.52 3.42 1.31
N VAL A 59 5.29 3.23 2.62
CA VAL A 59 6.28 3.50 3.67
C VAL A 59 7.58 2.76 3.40
N ARG A 60 7.51 1.45 3.14
CA ARG A 60 8.68 0.63 2.83
C ARG A 60 9.45 1.12 1.58
N LYS A 61 8.74 1.69 0.62
CA LYS A 61 9.38 2.23 -0.59
C LYS A 61 10.12 3.53 -0.27
N VAL A 62 9.52 4.42 0.51
CA VAL A 62 10.16 5.68 0.94
C VAL A 62 11.41 5.38 1.75
N GLU A 63 11.32 4.47 2.71
CA GLU A 63 12.46 4.04 3.54
C GLU A 63 13.61 3.48 2.69
N HIS A 64 13.30 2.60 1.74
CA HIS A 64 14.32 2.05 0.84
C HIS A 64 14.95 3.14 -0.05
N GLN A 65 14.17 4.11 -0.53
CA GLN A 65 14.71 5.20 -1.36
C GLN A 65 15.68 6.08 -0.55
N GLY A 66 15.36 6.40 0.71
CA GLY A 66 16.24 7.18 1.58
C GLY A 66 17.59 6.49 1.83
N ILE A 67 17.59 5.18 2.11
CA ILE A 67 18.84 4.41 2.33
C ILE A 67 19.72 4.37 1.08
N VAL A 68 19.12 4.31 -0.12
CA VAL A 68 19.89 4.28 -1.38
C VAL A 68 20.53 5.64 -1.66
N GLU A 69 19.81 6.72 -1.37
CA GLU A 69 20.30 8.09 -1.51
C GLU A 69 21.47 8.37 -0.55
N GLU A 70 21.34 7.97 0.71
CA GLU A 70 22.41 8.07 1.71
C GLU A 70 23.69 7.35 1.27
N ARG A 71 23.55 6.11 0.74
CA ARG A 71 24.70 5.35 0.22
C ARG A 71 25.33 5.95 -1.03
N ALA A 72 24.54 6.62 -1.87
CA ALA A 72 25.05 7.30 -3.06
C ALA A 72 25.87 8.54 -2.66
N ASP A 73 25.37 9.31 -1.71
CA ASP A 73 26.07 10.49 -1.16
C ASP A 73 27.39 10.11 -0.49
N ASP A 74 27.42 9.01 0.27
CA ASP A 74 28.65 8.52 0.91
C ASP A 74 29.68 8.04 -0.12
N ALA A 75 29.24 7.37 -1.19
CA ALA A 75 30.12 6.95 -2.28
C ALA A 75 30.72 8.15 -3.04
N GLU A 76 29.93 9.20 -3.26
CA GLU A 76 30.40 10.44 -3.90
C GLU A 76 31.41 11.19 -3.02
N LYS A 77 31.16 11.28 -1.71
CA LYS A 77 32.11 11.89 -0.76
C LYS A 77 33.43 11.13 -0.73
N LEU A 78 33.39 9.80 -0.72
CA LEU A 78 34.59 8.97 -0.73
C LEU A 78 35.39 9.11 -2.04
N SER A 79 34.72 9.22 -3.19
CA SER A 79 35.41 9.43 -4.47
C SER A 79 36.06 10.81 -4.54
N LYS A 80 35.37 11.86 -4.06
CA LYS A 80 35.95 13.22 -4.00
C LYS A 80 37.17 13.26 -3.09
N HIS A 81 37.10 12.63 -1.92
CA HIS A 81 38.23 12.60 -0.99
C HIS A 81 39.44 11.83 -1.55
N LYS A 82 39.24 10.75 -2.30
CA LYS A 82 40.35 10.05 -2.96
C LYS A 82 41.04 10.89 -4.05
N LEU A 83 40.26 11.69 -4.79
CA LEU A 83 40.79 12.56 -5.85
C LEU A 83 41.54 13.79 -5.32
N GLU A 84 41.31 14.20 -4.07
CA GLU A 84 42.04 15.31 -3.43
C GLU A 84 43.36 14.88 -2.77
N VAL A 85 43.56 13.58 -2.57
CA VAL A 85 44.72 13.00 -1.86
C VAL A 85 45.76 12.40 -2.84
N GLU A 86 45.41 12.24 -4.11
CA GLU A 86 46.29 11.80 -5.22
C GLU A 86 46.86 13.00 -5.99
#